data_AF-A0A1C5DAW7-F1
#
_entry.id   AF-A0A1C5DAW7-F1
#
_cell.length_a   1.000
_cell.length_b   1.000
_cell.length_c   1.000
_cell.angle_alpha   90.00
_cell.angle_beta   90.00
_cell.angle_gamma   90.00
#
_symmetry.space_group_name_H-M   'P 1'
#
loop_
_entity.id
_entity.type
_entity.pdbx_description
1 polymer ?
#
loop_
_entity_poly.entity_id
_entity_poly.type
_entity_poly.pdbx_seq_one_letter_code
_entity_poly.pdbx_strand_id
1 'polypeptide(L)'
;MAPGGKPRNGAETSWDKDGVSAWIQTFGDGTVHVSFAVWIRDVDASGYFDDLDAVYEQGERVLAGFLPEIEGSALAGHLVTAEQTAADEDEFIEVAKWTIDGRILTAGVIQQDTDLPVMVVVALEQPGPQL
;
A
#
# COMPACT_ATOMS: atom_id res chain seq x y z
N MET A 1 -5.84 -13.22 -26.84
CA MET A 1 -4.86 -14.32 -26.75
C MET A 1 -4.36 -14.37 -25.32
N ALA A 2 -4.22 -15.57 -24.76
CA ALA A 2 -4.27 -15.86 -23.32
C ALA A 2 -3.12 -15.25 -22.50
N PRO A 3 -3.37 -14.74 -21.27
CA PRO A 3 -2.30 -14.42 -20.35
C PRO A 3 -1.90 -15.70 -19.60
N GLY A 4 -0.94 -16.42 -20.17
CA GLY A 4 -0.27 -17.55 -19.52
C GLY A 4 0.76 -17.08 -18.51
N GLY A 5 0.33 -16.49 -17.40
CA GLY A 5 1.17 -16.23 -16.22
C GLY A 5 0.98 -17.34 -15.19
N LYS A 6 2.06 -18.06 -14.84
CA LYS A 6 2.04 -19.09 -13.78
C LYS A 6 1.52 -18.51 -12.45
N PRO A 7 0.75 -19.26 -11.65
CA PRO A 7 0.35 -18.80 -10.31
C PRO A 7 1.61 -18.61 -9.46
N ARG A 8 1.87 -17.37 -9.02
CA ARG A 8 2.83 -17.09 -7.95
C ARG A 8 2.04 -17.28 -6.65
N ASN A 9 2.35 -18.35 -5.93
CA ASN A 9 1.78 -18.76 -4.65
C ASN A 9 0.98 -17.67 -3.89
N GLY A 10 -0.36 -17.77 -3.90
CA GLY A 10 -1.19 -17.25 -2.80
C GLY A 10 -1.98 -15.94 -2.96
N ALA A 11 -2.13 -15.35 -4.15
CA ALA A 11 -2.95 -14.13 -4.33
C ALA A 11 -4.26 -14.42 -5.09
N GLU A 12 -5.27 -14.97 -4.42
CA GLU A 12 -6.63 -15.18 -4.96
C GLU A 12 -7.46 -13.89 -4.85
N THR A 13 -7.13 -12.85 -5.62
CA THR A 13 -7.99 -11.77 -6.17
C THR A 13 -7.16 -10.51 -6.40
N SER A 14 -6.32 -10.53 -7.44
CA SER A 14 -5.76 -9.30 -7.99
C SER A 14 -6.73 -8.69 -9.01
N TRP A 15 -6.95 -7.38 -8.93
CA TRP A 15 -7.69 -6.61 -9.93
C TRP A 15 -6.93 -5.33 -10.26
N ASP A 16 -7.00 -4.91 -11.52
CA ASP A 16 -6.41 -3.69 -12.04
C ASP A 16 -7.49 -2.87 -12.75
N LYS A 17 -7.62 -1.59 -12.39
CA LYS A 17 -8.56 -0.66 -13.02
C LYS A 17 -8.06 0.77 -12.87
N ASP A 18 -8.02 1.51 -13.98
CA ASP A 18 -7.68 2.94 -14.02
C ASP A 18 -6.34 3.27 -13.32
N GLY A 19 -5.36 2.34 -13.39
CA GLY A 19 -4.05 2.48 -12.75
C GLY A 19 -3.99 2.09 -11.27
N VAL A 20 -5.11 1.61 -10.71
CA VAL A 20 -5.17 1.05 -9.35
C VAL A 20 -5.15 -0.46 -9.41
N SER A 21 -4.20 -1.06 -8.69
CA SER A 21 -4.13 -2.51 -8.48
C SER A 21 -4.50 -2.85 -7.03
N ALA A 22 -5.13 -3.99 -6.76
CA ALA A 22 -5.37 -4.42 -5.38
C ALA A 22 -5.22 -5.92 -5.15
N TRP A 23 -5.05 -6.30 -3.88
CA TRP A 23 -4.80 -7.66 -3.41
C TRP A 23 -5.47 -7.92 -2.07
N ILE A 24 -5.82 -9.18 -1.81
CA ILE A 24 -6.28 -9.67 -0.50
C ILE A 24 -5.34 -10.79 -0.05
N GLN A 25 -4.87 -10.72 1.19
CA GLN A 25 -4.02 -11.71 1.82
C GLN A 25 -4.57 -12.12 3.19
N THR A 26 -4.63 -13.43 3.45
CA THR A 26 -5.01 -14.00 4.75
C THR A 26 -3.79 -14.69 5.37
N PHE A 27 -3.50 -14.37 6.63
CA PHE A 27 -2.40 -14.94 7.38
C PHE A 27 -2.87 -16.09 8.30
N GLY A 28 -1.93 -16.95 8.71
CA GLY A 28 -2.22 -18.16 9.50
C GLY A 28 -2.74 -17.89 10.92
N ASP A 29 -2.59 -16.67 11.41
CA ASP A 29 -3.13 -16.16 12.68
C ASP A 29 -4.56 -15.61 12.56
N GLY A 30 -5.14 -15.63 11.35
CA GLY A 30 -6.46 -15.09 11.06
C GLY A 30 -6.49 -13.61 10.67
N THR A 31 -5.32 -12.96 10.59
CA THR A 31 -5.21 -11.58 10.09
C THR A 31 -5.56 -11.51 8.60
N VAL A 32 -6.30 -10.48 8.20
CA VAL A 32 -6.68 -10.22 6.80
C VAL A 32 -6.14 -8.86 6.39
N HIS A 33 -5.38 -8.83 5.30
CA HIS A 33 -4.92 -7.62 4.64
C HIS A 33 -5.63 -7.43 3.31
N VAL A 34 -6.11 -6.21 3.07
CA VAL A 34 -6.58 -5.77 1.76
C VAL A 34 -5.74 -4.57 1.37
N SER A 35 -4.96 -4.66 0.31
CA SER A 35 -4.05 -3.60 -0.14
C SER A 35 -4.40 -3.12 -1.54
N PHE A 36 -4.25 -1.82 -1.75
CA PHE A 36 -4.43 -1.14 -3.03
C PHE A 36 -3.16 -0.39 -3.36
N ALA A 37 -2.53 -0.64 -4.49
CA ALA A 37 -1.54 0.26 -5.07
C ALA A 37 -2.30 1.29 -5.91
N VAL A 38 -2.34 2.53 -5.44
CA VAL A 38 -3.03 3.65 -6.12
C VAL A 38 -2.09 4.39 -7.07
N TRP A 39 -0.79 4.08 -7.01
CA TRP A 39 0.24 4.55 -7.91
C TRP A 39 1.42 3.58 -7.90
N ILE A 40 2.01 3.35 -9.07
CA ILE A 40 3.16 2.45 -9.26
C ILE A 40 4.13 3.13 -10.24
N ARG A 41 5.42 3.13 -9.91
CA ARG A 41 6.49 3.56 -10.82
C ARG A 41 7.63 2.56 -10.80
N ASP A 42 7.81 1.89 -11.94
CA ASP A 42 8.93 0.98 -12.17
C ASP A 42 10.26 1.74 -12.12
N VAL A 43 11.26 1.14 -11.47
CA VAL A 43 12.59 1.73 -11.27
C VAL A 43 13.54 1.34 -12.41
N ASP A 44 13.27 0.22 -13.07
CA ASP A 44 14.06 -0.45 -14.10
C ASP A 44 13.67 -0.07 -15.55
N ALA A 45 12.52 0.59 -15.77
CA ALA A 45 12.02 0.89 -17.11
C ALA A 45 12.80 2.00 -17.87
N SER A 46 13.65 2.79 -17.19
CA SER A 46 14.27 3.99 -17.80
C SER A 46 15.78 3.92 -18.03
N GLY A 47 16.48 2.93 -17.46
CA GLY A 47 17.94 2.78 -17.61
C GLY A 47 18.78 3.94 -17.08
N TYR A 48 18.19 4.90 -16.36
CA TYR A 48 18.86 6.02 -15.69
C TYR A 48 18.65 5.89 -14.19
N PHE A 49 19.57 5.19 -13.53
CA PHE A 49 19.59 4.94 -12.08
C PHE A 49 20.18 6.12 -11.29
N ASP A 50 19.79 7.36 -11.58
CA ASP A 50 20.44 8.53 -10.94
C ASP A 50 19.50 9.38 -10.08
N ASP A 51 18.21 9.02 -9.93
CA ASP A 51 17.35 9.79 -9.01
C ASP A 51 16.21 8.97 -8.39
N LEU A 52 16.56 7.93 -7.62
CA LEU A 52 15.59 7.19 -6.81
C LEU A 52 14.93 8.11 -5.78
N ASP A 53 15.68 9.08 -5.26
CA ASP A 53 15.16 10.14 -4.39
C ASP A 53 14.02 10.91 -5.08
N ALA A 54 14.14 11.30 -6.35
CA ALA A 54 13.04 11.94 -7.08
C ALA A 54 11.83 11.03 -7.31
N VAL A 55 12.02 9.70 -7.36
CA VAL A 55 10.91 8.74 -7.41
C VAL A 55 10.20 8.70 -6.06
N TYR A 56 10.94 8.67 -4.96
CA TYR A 56 10.40 8.75 -3.60
C TYR A 56 9.65 10.04 -3.36
N GLU A 57 10.26 11.19 -3.68
CA GLU A 57 9.59 12.50 -3.58
C GLU A 57 8.32 12.56 -4.44
N GLN A 58 8.29 11.88 -5.58
CA GLN A 58 7.07 11.80 -6.38
C GLN A 58 6.01 10.95 -5.67
N GLY A 59 6.39 9.81 -5.11
CA GLY A 59 5.51 8.98 -4.29
C GLY A 59 4.93 9.76 -3.12
N GLU A 60 5.75 10.52 -2.40
CA GLU A 60 5.33 11.39 -1.28
C GLU A 60 4.34 12.45 -1.75
N ARG A 61 4.58 13.10 -2.89
CA ARG A 61 3.65 14.07 -3.49
C ARG A 61 2.32 13.43 -3.87
N VAL A 62 2.34 12.22 -4.42
CA VAL A 62 1.12 11.46 -4.76
C VAL A 62 0.37 11.09 -3.48
N LEU A 63 1.07 10.57 -2.46
CA LEU A 63 0.48 10.26 -1.17
C LEU A 63 -0.16 11.50 -0.54
N ALA A 64 0.56 12.61 -0.46
CA ALA A 64 0.04 13.88 0.07
C ALA A 64 -1.20 14.39 -0.68
N GLY A 65 -1.30 14.13 -1.99
CA GLY A 65 -2.50 14.41 -2.78
C GLY A 65 -3.67 13.46 -2.49
N PHE A 66 -3.37 12.22 -2.10
CA PHE A 66 -4.35 11.17 -1.83
C PHE A 66 -4.88 11.18 -0.39
N LEU A 67 -4.07 11.57 0.60
CA LEU A 67 -4.49 11.62 2.02
C LEU A 67 -5.79 12.42 2.23
N PRO A 68 -6.00 13.60 1.62
CA PRO A 68 -7.26 14.34 1.73
C PRO A 68 -8.47 13.58 1.18
N GLU A 69 -8.31 12.66 0.23
CA GLU A 69 -9.41 11.84 -0.28
C GLU A 69 -9.86 10.81 0.76
N ILE A 70 -8.93 10.22 1.52
CA ILE A 70 -9.23 9.33 2.65
C ILE A 70 -9.92 10.13 3.76
N GLU A 71 -9.32 11.26 4.16
CA GLU A 71 -9.81 12.10 5.27
C GLU A 71 -11.12 12.82 4.95
N GLY A 72 -11.42 13.04 3.67
CA GLY A 72 -12.69 13.60 3.19
C GLY A 72 -13.74 12.54 2.82
N SER A 73 -13.42 11.25 2.95
CA SER A 73 -14.31 10.16 2.53
C SER A 73 -15.50 9.95 3.48
N ALA A 74 -16.40 9.03 3.11
CA ALA A 74 -17.46 8.56 4.00
C ALA A 74 -16.92 7.92 5.31
N LEU A 75 -15.64 7.55 5.36
CA LEU A 75 -14.99 6.99 6.53
C LEU A 75 -14.45 8.05 7.51
N ALA A 76 -14.41 9.32 7.10
CA ALA A 76 -13.78 10.42 7.85
C ALA A 76 -14.18 10.47 9.34
N GLY A 77 -15.47 10.27 9.63
CA GLY A 77 -15.99 10.28 11.01
C GLY A 77 -15.54 9.11 11.89
N HIS A 78 -14.94 8.07 11.30
CA HIS A 78 -14.45 6.86 11.97
C HIS A 78 -12.91 6.80 12.02
N LEU A 79 -12.22 7.68 11.31
CA LEU A 79 -10.76 7.71 11.29
C LEU A 79 -10.22 8.30 12.59
N VAL A 80 -9.40 7.53 13.28
CA VAL A 80 -8.64 7.99 14.43
C VAL A 80 -7.16 7.78 14.12
N THR A 81 -6.37 8.85 14.08
CA THR A 81 -4.91 8.76 13.84
C THR A 81 -4.29 7.76 14.80
N ALA A 82 -3.53 6.82 14.25
CA ALA A 82 -2.82 5.80 14.98
C ALA A 82 -1.35 6.20 15.17
N GLU A 83 -0.74 5.69 16.23
CA GLU A 83 0.70 5.82 16.43
C GLU A 83 1.45 5.03 15.36
N GLN A 84 2.51 5.63 14.81
CA GLN A 84 3.45 4.96 13.93
C GLN A 84 4.47 4.20 14.76
N THR A 85 4.78 2.99 14.34
CA THR A 85 5.74 2.11 15.01
C THR A 85 7.07 2.12 14.26
N ALA A 86 8.14 1.66 14.91
CA ALA A 86 9.43 1.48 14.24
C ALA A 86 9.33 0.54 13.02
N ALA A 87 8.41 -0.43 13.04
CA ALA A 87 8.17 -1.29 11.89
C ALA A 87 7.56 -0.54 10.70
N ASP A 88 6.73 0.48 10.96
CA ASP A 88 6.19 1.33 9.90
C ASP A 88 7.31 2.18 9.27
N GLU A 89 8.23 2.71 10.08
CA GLU A 89 9.39 3.48 9.59
C GLU A 89 10.39 2.62 8.80
N ASP A 90 10.52 1.34 9.14
CA ASP A 90 11.37 0.39 8.40
C ASP A 90 10.74 -0.04 7.06
N GLU A 91 9.41 -0.09 6.98
CA GLU A 91 8.67 -0.57 5.80
C GLU A 91 8.37 0.56 4.81
N PHE A 92 8.06 1.76 5.29
CA PHE A 92 7.58 2.87 4.48
C PHE A 92 8.59 4.00 4.39
N ILE A 93 8.71 4.59 3.20
CA ILE A 93 9.44 5.84 2.99
C ILE A 93 8.70 7.01 3.66
N GLU A 94 7.37 7.02 3.53
CA GLU A 94 6.46 7.98 4.18
C GLU A 94 5.14 7.27 4.47
N VAL A 95 4.52 7.54 5.63
CA VAL A 95 3.35 6.80 6.07
C VAL A 95 2.36 7.65 6.86
N ALA A 96 1.08 7.42 6.63
CA ALA A 96 -0.03 7.85 7.46
C ALA A 96 -0.81 6.62 7.92
N LYS A 97 -1.25 6.65 9.18
CA LYS A 97 -1.87 5.49 9.83
C LYS A 97 -3.06 5.90 10.67
N TRP A 98 -4.13 5.12 10.58
CA TRP A 98 -5.35 5.31 11.35
C TRP A 98 -5.87 3.98 11.87
N THR A 99 -6.70 4.07 12.90
CA THR A 99 -7.63 3.02 13.28
C THR A 99 -9.03 3.36 12.76
N ILE A 100 -9.75 2.34 12.32
CA ILE A 100 -11.13 2.42 11.86
C ILE A 100 -11.91 1.20 12.37
N ASP A 101 -12.83 1.43 13.32
CA ASP A 101 -13.69 0.38 13.90
C ASP A 101 -12.92 -0.90 14.33
N GLY A 102 -11.72 -0.73 14.92
CA GLY A 102 -10.86 -1.84 15.37
C GLY A 102 -9.96 -2.46 14.30
N ARG A 103 -9.96 -1.92 13.09
CA ARG A 103 -9.02 -2.23 12.00
C ARG A 103 -7.96 -1.16 11.87
N ILE A 104 -6.86 -1.48 11.20
CA ILE A 104 -5.76 -0.55 10.93
C ILE A 104 -5.82 -0.19 9.45
N LEU A 105 -5.87 1.10 9.15
CA LEU A 105 -5.72 1.64 7.81
C LEU A 105 -4.36 2.31 7.71
N THR A 106 -3.54 1.89 6.75
CA THR A 106 -2.23 2.46 6.48
C THR A 106 -2.22 2.98 5.04
N ALA A 107 -1.76 4.21 4.83
CA ALA A 107 -1.46 4.73 3.50
C ALA A 107 0.00 5.17 3.48
N GLY A 108 0.78 4.69 2.53
CA GLY A 108 2.22 4.95 2.54
C GLY A 108 2.91 4.75 1.20
N VAL A 109 4.10 5.34 1.10
CA VAL A 109 5.04 5.12 0.02
C VAL A 109 5.93 3.96 0.42
N ILE A 110 6.01 2.92 -0.43
CA ILE A 110 6.77 1.70 -0.14
C ILE A 110 7.61 1.30 -1.35
N GLN A 111 8.78 0.74 -1.08
CA GLN A 111 9.55 -0.03 -2.03
C GLN A 111 10.04 -1.31 -1.35
N GLN A 112 9.61 -2.47 -1.84
CA GLN A 112 9.92 -3.76 -1.20
C GLN A 112 11.39 -4.18 -1.38
N ASP A 113 12.00 -3.79 -2.50
CA ASP A 113 13.41 -4.06 -2.84
C ASP A 113 13.87 -2.95 -3.80
N THR A 114 15.16 -2.61 -3.78
CA THR A 114 15.74 -1.58 -4.67
C THR A 114 15.50 -1.83 -6.16
N ASP A 115 15.32 -3.10 -6.56
CA ASP A 115 15.04 -3.49 -7.94
C ASP A 115 13.53 -3.59 -8.24
N LEU A 116 12.67 -3.36 -7.24
CA LEU A 116 11.22 -3.39 -7.39
C LEU A 116 10.64 -1.97 -7.54
N PRO A 117 9.41 -1.85 -8.08
CA PRO A 117 8.75 -0.56 -8.24
C PRO A 117 8.52 0.15 -6.90
N VAL A 118 8.54 1.48 -6.95
CA VAL A 118 8.04 2.31 -5.86
C VAL A 118 6.53 2.44 -6.01
N MET A 119 5.80 2.30 -4.91
CA MET A 119 4.34 2.30 -4.90
C MET A 119 3.80 3.24 -3.84
N VAL A 120 2.64 3.83 -4.11
CA VAL A 120 1.78 4.38 -3.06
C VAL A 120 0.70 3.34 -2.79
N VAL A 121 0.67 2.84 -1.57
CA VAL A 121 -0.25 1.78 -1.15
C VAL A 121 -1.21 2.26 -0.08
N VAL A 122 -2.42 1.72 -0.11
CA VAL A 122 -3.44 1.87 0.94
C VAL A 122 -3.83 0.47 1.38
N ALA A 123 -3.55 0.14 2.63
CA ALA A 123 -3.77 -1.18 3.19
C ALA A 123 -4.74 -1.11 4.37
N LEU A 124 -5.77 -1.94 4.35
CA LEU A 124 -6.64 -2.20 5.48
C LEU A 124 -6.28 -3.56 6.08
N GLU A 125 -5.83 -3.54 7.32
CA GLU A 125 -5.58 -4.71 8.15
C GLU A 125 -6.75 -4.93 9.11
N GLN A 126 -7.32 -6.12 9.06
CA GLN A 126 -8.16 -6.65 10.13
C GLN A 126 -7.32 -7.65 10.94
N PRO A 127 -7.00 -7.33 12.20
CA PRO A 127 -6.29 -8.25 13.08
C PRO A 127 -7.07 -9.55 13.27
N GLY A 128 -6.34 -10.66 13.42
CA GLY A 128 -6.93 -11.93 13.83
C GLY A 128 -7.64 -11.83 15.19
N PRO A 129 -8.58 -12.76 15.50
CA PRO A 129 -9.22 -12.79 16.80
C PRO A 129 -8.19 -12.96 17.92
N GLN A 130 -8.23 -12.09 18.93
CA GLN A 130 -7.45 -12.25 20.14
C GLN A 130 -7.98 -13.47 20.91
N LEU A 131 -7.13 -14.50 21.08
CA LEU A 131 -7.43 -15.69 21.89
C LEU A 131 -7.32 -15.39 23.39
#